data_AF-A0A3B0TC33-F1
#
_entry.id   AF-A0A3B0TC33-F1
#
_cell.length_a   1.000
_cell.length_b   1.000
_cell.length_c   1.000
_cell.angle_alpha   90.00
_cell.angle_beta   90.00
_cell.angle_gamma   90.00
#
_symmetry.space_group_name_H-M   'P 1'
#
loop_
_entity.id
_entity.type
_entity.pdbx_description
1 polymer ?
#
loop_
_entity_poly.entity_id
_entity_poly.type
_entity_poly.pdbx_seq_one_letter_code
_entity_poly.pdbx_strand_id
1 'polypeptide(L)'
;MIKLRLVLGLILLYGVFSCKHKEGEYHSLKEKIEEEGKKYHGTDITSEAYIGDIQTIEITEGAHTFLISERKSRIKSFACIECHSKPLTEMQSNTAIQKAHWDIELVHANENAMNCATCHNGNDMDNLNTLTGNAVDFNMSFKLCAQCHSNQFEDWKGGAHGKNIGGWAKPRAAMTCVNCHNPHQPQIAPRWPVRFNTQKAKE
;
A
#
# COMPACT_ATOMS: atom_id res chain seq x y z
N MET A 1 -66.61 -3.38 -37.30
CA MET A 1 -65.25 -3.98 -37.34
C MET A 1 -64.11 -2.96 -37.25
N ILE A 2 -64.22 -1.77 -37.86
CA ILE A 2 -63.16 -0.74 -37.86
C ILE A 2 -62.88 -0.18 -36.44
N LYS A 3 -63.92 0.08 -35.64
CA LYS A 3 -63.75 0.54 -34.24
C LYS A 3 -63.02 -0.46 -33.34
N LEU A 4 -63.23 -1.76 -33.54
CA LEU A 4 -62.55 -2.82 -32.76
C LEU A 4 -61.07 -2.94 -33.14
N ARG A 5 -60.74 -2.78 -34.44
CA ARG A 5 -59.35 -2.75 -34.92
C ARG A 5 -58.59 -1.51 -34.46
N LEU A 6 -59.27 -0.35 -34.36
CA LEU A 6 -58.67 0.89 -33.82
C LEU A 6 -58.39 0.78 -32.32
N VAL A 7 -59.32 0.19 -31.56
CA VAL A 7 -59.15 -0.05 -30.12
C VAL A 7 -58.05 -1.08 -29.86
N LEU A 8 -57.99 -2.19 -30.62
CA LEU A 8 -56.88 -3.14 -30.52
C LEU A 8 -55.54 -2.52 -30.92
N GLY A 9 -55.51 -1.66 -31.94
CA GLY A 9 -54.30 -0.94 -32.35
C GLY A 9 -53.80 0.03 -31.27
N LEU A 10 -54.69 0.75 -30.60
CA LEU A 10 -54.37 1.63 -29.47
C LEU A 10 -53.89 0.86 -28.24
N ILE A 11 -54.48 -0.30 -27.94
CA ILE A 11 -54.04 -1.19 -26.83
C ILE A 11 -52.64 -1.76 -27.14
N LEU A 12 -52.38 -2.13 -28.40
CA LEU A 12 -51.06 -2.61 -28.81
C LEU A 12 -50.01 -1.50 -28.73
N LEU A 13 -50.36 -0.26 -29.13
CA LEU A 13 -49.50 0.92 -29.03
C LEU A 13 -49.19 1.27 -27.56
N TYR A 14 -50.17 1.18 -26.66
CA TYR A 14 -49.96 1.36 -25.22
C TYR A 14 -49.13 0.21 -24.62
N GLY A 15 -49.25 -1.01 -25.14
CA GLY A 15 -48.44 -2.16 -24.73
C GLY A 15 -46.95 -2.00 -25.02
N VAL A 16 -46.57 -1.39 -26.16
CA VAL A 16 -45.15 -1.12 -26.47
C VAL A 16 -44.59 0.11 -25.76
N PHE A 17 -45.41 1.10 -25.40
CA PHE A 17 -44.99 2.20 -24.50
C PHE A 17 -44.88 1.76 -23.02
N SER A 18 -45.42 0.58 -22.68
CA SER A 18 -45.25 -0.06 -21.36
C SER A 18 -43.96 -0.89 -21.24
N CYS A 19 -43.02 -0.73 -22.17
CA CYS A 19 -41.61 -0.98 -21.86
C CYS A 19 -41.13 0.16 -20.96
N LYS A 20 -41.47 0.07 -19.66
CA LYS A 20 -40.75 0.81 -18.62
C LYS A 20 -39.26 0.67 -18.91
N HIS A 21 -38.61 1.79 -19.23
CA HIS A 21 -37.17 1.90 -19.06
C HIS A 21 -36.85 1.33 -17.68
N LYS A 22 -36.04 0.27 -17.63
CA LYS A 22 -35.54 -0.31 -16.38
C LYS A 22 -34.54 0.66 -15.76
N GLU A 23 -35.03 1.82 -15.31
CA GLU A 23 -34.28 2.70 -14.44
C GLU A 23 -34.29 2.07 -13.04
N GLY A 24 -33.25 1.29 -12.75
CA GLY A 24 -32.73 1.16 -11.38
C GLY A 24 -33.38 0.17 -10.43
N GLU A 25 -33.78 -1.03 -10.87
CA GLU A 25 -33.94 -2.14 -9.93
C GLU A 25 -32.56 -2.74 -9.60
N TYR A 26 -31.79 -2.02 -8.79
CA TYR A 26 -30.65 -2.62 -8.11
C TYR A 26 -31.18 -3.40 -6.91
N HIS A 27 -30.84 -4.68 -6.81
CA HIS A 27 -31.24 -5.52 -5.70
C HIS A 27 -30.36 -5.30 -4.46
N SER A 28 -29.21 -4.63 -4.61
CA SER A 28 -28.37 -4.21 -3.49
C SER A 28 -27.59 -2.93 -3.78
N LEU A 29 -27.11 -2.26 -2.72
CA LEU A 29 -26.21 -1.12 -2.85
C LEU A 29 -24.90 -1.50 -3.57
N LYS A 30 -24.40 -2.72 -3.33
CA LYS A 30 -23.20 -3.24 -3.98
C LYS A 30 -23.37 -3.34 -5.49
N GLU A 31 -24.47 -3.94 -5.93
CA GLU A 31 -24.82 -4.07 -7.35
C GLU A 31 -24.97 -2.69 -8.01
N LYS A 32 -25.59 -1.73 -7.31
CA LYS A 32 -25.68 -0.34 -7.79
C LYS A 32 -24.29 0.27 -8.00
N ILE A 33 -23.40 0.13 -7.02
CA ILE A 33 -22.03 0.66 -7.11
C ILE A 33 -21.26 -0.01 -8.24
N GLU A 34 -21.40 -1.34 -8.39
CA GLU A 34 -20.73 -2.09 -9.47
C GLU A 34 -21.22 -1.67 -10.85
N GLU A 35 -22.54 -1.58 -11.07
CA GLU A 35 -23.12 -1.22 -12.36
C GLU A 35 -22.87 0.25 -12.73
N GLU A 36 -23.03 1.19 -11.78
CA GLU A 36 -22.70 2.59 -12.03
C GLU A 36 -21.18 2.80 -12.18
N GLY A 37 -20.36 2.01 -11.48
CA GLY A 37 -18.91 2.01 -11.60
C GLY A 37 -18.41 1.62 -12.99
N LYS A 38 -19.12 0.75 -13.72
CA LYS A 38 -18.77 0.39 -15.11
C LYS A 38 -18.79 1.58 -16.07
N LYS A 39 -19.58 2.62 -15.77
CA LYS A 39 -19.66 3.83 -16.61
C LYS A 39 -18.48 4.78 -16.37
N TYR A 40 -17.68 4.55 -15.33
CA TYR A 40 -16.51 5.38 -15.04
C TYR A 40 -15.31 4.96 -15.91
N HIS A 41 -14.86 5.87 -16.78
CA HIS A 41 -13.74 5.63 -17.71
C HIS A 41 -12.43 6.29 -17.25
N GLY A 42 -12.38 6.75 -15.99
CA GLY A 42 -11.24 7.51 -15.47
C GLY A 42 -11.44 9.03 -15.57
N THR A 43 -10.35 9.76 -15.36
CA THR A 43 -10.26 11.21 -15.46
C THR A 43 -9.01 11.58 -16.25
N ASP A 44 -9.03 12.71 -16.95
CA ASP A 44 -7.86 13.27 -17.64
C ASP A 44 -6.83 13.86 -16.67
N ILE A 45 -7.18 13.97 -15.38
CA ILE A 45 -6.26 14.43 -14.34
C ILE A 45 -5.16 13.38 -14.16
N THR A 46 -3.92 13.85 -14.07
CA THR A 46 -2.73 13.04 -13.81
C THR A 46 -2.04 13.47 -12.52
N SER A 47 -1.49 12.50 -11.80
CA SER A 47 -0.64 12.75 -10.61
C SER A 47 0.82 13.00 -10.97
N GLU A 48 1.23 12.75 -12.22
CA GLU A 48 2.64 12.75 -12.65
C GLU A 48 3.37 14.05 -12.26
N ALA A 49 2.76 15.20 -12.57
CA ALA A 49 3.31 16.52 -12.28
C ALA A 49 3.52 16.80 -10.78
N TYR A 50 2.90 16.01 -9.91
CA TYR A 50 2.93 16.19 -8.45
C TYR A 50 3.79 15.14 -7.74
N ILE A 51 4.38 14.17 -8.45
CA ILE A 51 5.35 13.23 -7.87
C ILE A 51 6.67 13.97 -7.54
N GLY A 52 7.01 15.00 -8.32
CA GLY A 52 8.22 15.79 -8.14
C GLY A 52 9.48 14.97 -8.35
N ASP A 53 10.51 15.23 -7.56
CA ASP A 53 11.84 14.58 -7.68
C ASP A 53 11.95 13.27 -6.88
N ILE A 54 10.82 12.73 -6.39
CA ILE A 54 10.85 11.50 -5.60
C ILE A 54 11.16 10.34 -6.53
N GLN A 55 12.30 9.68 -6.31
CA GLN A 55 12.60 8.44 -6.99
C GLN A 55 11.56 7.38 -6.65
N THR A 56 10.92 6.83 -7.68
CA THR A 56 9.91 5.79 -7.56
C THR A 56 10.30 4.55 -8.33
N ILE A 57 9.75 3.42 -7.92
CA ILE A 57 9.79 2.16 -8.64
C ILE A 57 8.37 1.65 -8.87
N GLU A 58 8.13 1.02 -10.01
CA GLU A 58 6.84 0.37 -10.29
C GLU A 58 6.81 -1.01 -9.65
N ILE A 59 5.69 -1.35 -9.03
CA ILE A 59 5.43 -2.66 -8.45
C ILE A 59 4.08 -3.18 -8.93
N THR A 60 3.95 -4.51 -8.97
CA THR A 60 2.68 -5.20 -9.23
C THR A 60 2.41 -6.19 -8.11
N GLU A 61 1.26 -6.04 -7.45
CA GLU A 61 0.78 -6.94 -6.39
C GLU A 61 -0.65 -7.35 -6.72
N GLY A 62 -0.84 -8.61 -7.14
CA GLY A 62 -2.12 -9.10 -7.65
C GLY A 62 -2.59 -8.31 -8.87
N ALA A 63 -3.78 -7.72 -8.80
CA ALA A 63 -4.36 -6.89 -9.86
C ALA A 63 -3.93 -5.41 -9.81
N HIS A 64 -3.08 -5.02 -8.85
CA HIS A 64 -2.71 -3.63 -8.64
C HIS A 64 -1.28 -3.35 -9.10
N THR A 65 -1.15 -2.47 -10.09
CA THR A 65 0.14 -1.92 -10.53
C THR A 65 0.20 -0.43 -10.20
N PHE A 66 1.23 -0.01 -9.48
CA PHE A 66 1.40 1.36 -9.02
C PHE A 66 2.86 1.64 -8.64
N LEU A 67 3.18 2.92 -8.45
CA LEU A 67 4.52 3.37 -8.06
C LEU A 67 4.67 3.38 -6.53
N ILE A 68 5.86 3.04 -6.04
CA ILE A 68 6.24 3.25 -4.64
C ILE A 68 7.53 4.07 -4.56
N SER A 69 7.73 4.79 -3.45
CA SER A 69 9.00 5.49 -3.25
C SER A 69 10.16 4.51 -3.09
N GLU A 70 11.25 4.70 -3.83
CA GLU A 70 12.49 3.95 -3.69
C GLU A 70 13.07 4.19 -2.28
N ARG A 71 13.57 3.14 -1.64
CA ARG A 71 14.11 3.19 -0.27
C ARG A 71 15.62 2.97 -0.24
N LYS A 72 16.15 2.01 -0.99
CA LYS A 72 17.50 1.46 -0.81
C LYS A 72 18.57 2.54 -0.93
N SER A 73 18.44 3.45 -1.91
CA SER A 73 19.35 4.58 -2.08
C SER A 73 19.34 5.60 -0.93
N ARG A 74 18.24 5.65 -0.16
CA ARG A 74 18.05 6.59 0.96
C ARG A 74 18.56 6.05 2.29
N ILE A 75 19.09 4.82 2.32
CA ILE A 75 19.70 4.23 3.51
C ILE A 75 21.08 4.84 3.68
N LYS A 76 21.30 5.57 4.79
CA LYS A 76 22.52 6.37 5.04
C LYS A 76 23.83 5.58 4.92
N SER A 77 23.83 4.29 5.25
CA SER A 77 25.03 3.44 5.33
C SER A 77 24.89 2.15 4.52
N PHE A 78 24.31 2.24 3.32
CA PHE A 78 24.29 1.15 2.34
C PHE A 78 25.52 1.24 1.41
N ALA A 79 26.17 0.17 0.98
CA ALA A 79 25.89 -1.25 1.24
C ALA A 79 26.33 -1.72 2.64
N CYS A 80 25.54 -2.60 3.23
CA CYS A 80 25.75 -3.12 4.59
C CYS A 80 26.97 -4.04 4.65
N ILE A 81 27.22 -4.80 3.59
CA ILE A 81 28.34 -5.76 3.48
C ILE A 81 29.71 -5.10 3.59
N GLU A 82 29.82 -3.80 3.32
CA GLU A 82 31.06 -3.03 3.47
C GLU A 82 31.60 -3.10 4.92
N CYS A 83 30.68 -3.17 5.90
CA CYS A 83 31.03 -3.42 7.29
C CYS A 83 30.76 -4.88 7.70
N HIS A 84 29.71 -5.50 7.19
CA HIS A 84 29.33 -6.89 7.46
C HIS A 84 30.10 -7.89 6.57
N SER A 85 31.42 -7.91 6.72
CA SER A 85 32.34 -8.74 5.94
C SER A 85 32.55 -10.16 6.46
N LYS A 86 31.95 -10.50 7.62
CA LYS A 86 32.07 -11.80 8.29
C LYS A 86 30.73 -12.23 8.89
N PRO A 87 30.53 -13.52 9.20
CA PRO A 87 29.35 -13.99 9.91
C PRO A 87 29.11 -13.18 11.20
N LEU A 88 27.84 -12.88 11.48
CA LEU A 88 27.46 -12.08 12.66
C LEU A 88 27.99 -12.68 13.98
N THR A 89 28.01 -14.00 14.09
CA THR A 89 28.52 -14.71 15.27
C THR A 89 29.98 -14.36 15.58
N GLU A 90 30.81 -14.19 14.54
CA GLU A 90 32.20 -13.77 14.68
C GLU A 90 32.30 -12.28 15.03
N MET A 91 31.50 -11.44 14.39
CA MET A 91 31.50 -9.99 14.62
C MET A 91 30.94 -9.59 15.98
N GLN A 92 30.05 -10.40 16.57
CA GLN A 92 29.43 -10.12 17.86
C GLN A 92 30.32 -10.47 19.06
N SER A 93 31.40 -11.24 18.85
CA SER A 93 32.25 -11.82 19.89
C SER A 93 33.04 -10.79 20.72
N ASN A 94 33.29 -9.58 20.20
CA ASN A 94 34.02 -8.54 20.91
C ASN A 94 33.05 -7.52 21.54
N THR A 95 32.87 -7.60 22.87
CA THR A 95 32.00 -6.71 23.65
C THR A 95 32.68 -5.41 24.08
N ALA A 96 33.99 -5.25 23.85
CA ALA A 96 34.75 -4.09 24.29
C ALA A 96 34.57 -2.83 23.42
N ILE A 97 33.89 -2.94 22.28
CA ILE A 97 33.67 -1.85 21.33
C ILE A 97 32.16 -1.65 21.11
N GLN A 98 31.73 -0.39 21.17
CA GLN A 98 30.37 0.00 20.84
C GLN A 98 30.06 -0.31 19.37
N LYS A 99 29.05 -1.17 19.14
CA LYS A 99 28.65 -1.64 17.80
C LYS A 99 27.89 -0.55 17.05
N ALA A 100 27.91 -0.52 15.71
CA ALA A 100 27.24 0.52 14.92
C ALA A 100 25.71 0.64 15.12
N HIS A 101 25.06 -0.44 15.59
CA HIS A 101 23.61 -0.54 15.81
C HIS A 101 23.25 -0.72 17.29
N TRP A 102 24.12 -0.26 18.20
CA TRP A 102 23.99 -0.46 19.65
C TRP A 102 22.75 0.21 20.27
N ASP A 103 22.19 1.21 19.59
CA ASP A 103 21.08 2.06 20.01
C ASP A 103 19.74 1.64 19.36
N ILE A 104 19.71 0.49 18.67
CA ILE A 104 18.50 -0.05 18.05
C ILE A 104 17.89 -1.12 18.96
N GLU A 105 16.68 -0.85 19.44
CA GLU A 105 15.85 -1.81 20.16
C GLU A 105 14.68 -2.27 19.28
N LEU A 106 14.38 -3.58 19.30
CA LEU A 106 13.23 -4.14 18.62
C LEU A 106 12.02 -4.17 19.56
N VAL A 107 11.14 -3.17 19.40
CA VAL A 107 9.89 -3.02 20.15
C VAL A 107 8.71 -3.31 19.22
N HIS A 108 8.53 -4.59 18.89
CA HIS A 108 7.47 -5.03 17.99
C HIS A 108 6.75 -6.29 18.49
N ALA A 109 7.04 -7.47 17.94
CA ALA A 109 6.54 -8.73 18.51
C ALA A 109 7.42 -9.17 19.69
N ASN A 110 6.96 -10.15 20.48
CA ASN A 110 7.76 -10.69 21.58
C ASN A 110 9.01 -11.42 21.05
N GLU A 111 10.04 -11.53 21.90
CA GLU A 111 11.35 -12.10 21.55
C GLU A 111 11.32 -13.57 21.10
N ASN A 112 10.28 -14.33 21.50
CA ASN A 112 10.10 -15.71 21.06
C ASN A 112 9.49 -15.81 19.65
N ALA A 113 8.79 -14.77 19.21
CA ALA A 113 8.18 -14.70 17.89
C ALA A 113 9.08 -14.05 16.86
N MET A 114 9.87 -13.04 17.26
CA MET A 114 10.65 -12.24 16.34
C MET A 114 11.96 -11.75 16.95
N ASN A 115 13.01 -11.77 16.13
CA ASN A 115 14.29 -11.13 16.39
C ASN A 115 14.79 -10.43 15.11
N CYS A 116 16.00 -9.87 15.15
CA CYS A 116 16.56 -9.14 14.02
C CYS A 116 16.63 -9.99 12.74
N ALA A 117 16.97 -11.28 12.86
CA ALA A 117 17.12 -12.22 11.75
C ALA A 117 15.77 -12.69 11.16
N THR A 118 14.65 -12.39 11.82
CA THR A 118 13.31 -12.63 11.26
C THR A 118 13.05 -11.76 10.03
N CYS A 119 13.66 -10.57 9.96
CA CYS A 119 13.49 -9.63 8.86
C CYS A 119 14.80 -9.36 8.10
N HIS A 120 15.94 -9.40 8.77
CA HIS A 120 17.25 -9.20 8.15
C HIS A 120 17.89 -10.53 7.78
N ASN A 121 18.52 -10.60 6.61
CA ASN A 121 19.26 -11.80 6.24
C ASN A 121 20.65 -11.81 6.92
N GLY A 122 20.83 -12.74 7.86
CA GLY A 122 22.08 -12.93 8.60
C GLY A 122 23.31 -13.24 7.72
N ASN A 123 23.09 -13.82 6.55
CA ASN A 123 24.12 -14.24 5.61
C ASN A 123 24.36 -13.24 4.48
N ASP A 124 23.48 -12.25 4.33
CA ASP A 124 23.54 -11.23 3.28
C ASP A 124 22.85 -9.95 3.77
N MET A 125 23.60 -9.08 4.44
CA MET A 125 23.04 -7.89 5.08
C MET A 125 22.54 -6.83 4.10
N ASP A 126 22.84 -6.96 2.81
CA ASP A 126 22.30 -6.09 1.76
C ASP A 126 20.85 -6.43 1.40
N ASN A 127 20.36 -7.57 1.90
CA ASN A 127 19.02 -8.06 1.70
C ASN A 127 18.29 -8.33 3.01
N LEU A 128 16.98 -8.19 2.92
CA LEU A 128 16.02 -8.65 3.92
C LEU A 128 15.71 -10.13 3.69
N ASN A 129 15.02 -10.76 4.63
CA ASN A 129 14.64 -12.15 4.57
C ASN A 129 13.17 -12.37 4.94
N THR A 130 12.48 -13.24 4.22
CA THR A 130 11.15 -13.72 4.62
C THR A 130 11.25 -14.73 5.76
N LEU A 131 10.11 -15.04 6.40
CA LEU A 131 10.00 -16.11 7.39
C LEU A 131 10.41 -17.48 6.82
N THR A 132 10.30 -17.66 5.51
CA THR A 132 10.67 -18.89 4.79
C THR A 132 12.09 -18.87 4.22
N GLY A 133 12.89 -17.83 4.48
CA GLY A 133 14.29 -17.78 4.02
C GLY A 133 14.51 -17.17 2.62
N ASN A 134 13.51 -16.51 2.02
CA ASN A 134 13.69 -15.87 0.72
C ASN A 134 14.26 -14.46 0.87
N ALA A 135 15.26 -14.12 0.07
CA ALA A 135 15.82 -12.77 0.01
C ALA A 135 14.80 -11.76 -0.51
N VAL A 136 14.76 -10.57 0.12
CA VAL A 136 13.89 -9.45 -0.25
C VAL A 136 14.74 -8.19 -0.33
N ASP A 137 14.66 -7.47 -1.44
CA ASP A 137 15.34 -6.17 -1.57
C ASP A 137 14.71 -5.13 -0.61
N PHE A 138 15.49 -4.22 -0.05
CA PHE A 138 15.01 -3.17 0.85
C PHE A 138 13.90 -2.30 0.26
N ASN A 139 13.89 -2.11 -1.06
CA ASN A 139 12.81 -1.42 -1.79
C ASN A 139 11.46 -2.13 -1.64
N MET A 140 11.49 -3.45 -1.45
CA MET A 140 10.31 -4.32 -1.33
C MET A 140 10.03 -4.71 0.13
N SER A 141 10.56 -3.96 1.10
CA SER A 141 10.41 -4.22 2.55
C SER A 141 8.96 -4.40 3.02
N PHE A 142 7.97 -3.81 2.33
CA PHE A 142 6.55 -4.04 2.60
C PHE A 142 6.13 -5.52 2.52
N LYS A 143 6.84 -6.33 1.71
CA LYS A 143 6.61 -7.78 1.61
C LYS A 143 6.84 -8.49 2.95
N LEU A 144 7.74 -7.97 3.79
CA LEU A 144 7.95 -8.55 5.11
C LEU A 144 6.73 -8.32 6.00
N CYS A 145 6.20 -7.10 5.99
CA CYS A 145 5.03 -6.70 6.78
C CYS A 145 3.80 -7.53 6.39
N ALA A 146 3.62 -7.76 5.08
CA ALA A 146 2.49 -8.49 4.52
C ALA A 146 2.40 -9.96 4.99
N GLN A 147 3.50 -10.55 5.47
CA GLN A 147 3.51 -11.93 5.98
C GLN A 147 2.63 -12.12 7.23
N CYS A 148 2.43 -11.04 8.00
CA CYS A 148 1.62 -11.07 9.23
C CYS A 148 0.49 -10.03 9.21
N HIS A 149 0.71 -8.87 8.60
CA HIS A 149 -0.25 -7.75 8.54
C HIS A 149 -1.04 -7.74 7.23
N SER A 150 -1.71 -8.85 6.94
CA SER A 150 -2.44 -9.04 5.67
C SER A 150 -3.51 -7.97 5.44
N ASN A 151 -4.34 -7.66 6.43
CA ASN A 151 -5.41 -6.66 6.28
C ASN A 151 -4.85 -5.27 5.94
N GLN A 152 -3.81 -4.83 6.66
CA GLN A 152 -3.18 -3.53 6.39
C GLN A 152 -2.50 -3.51 5.02
N PHE A 153 -1.92 -4.63 4.61
CA PHE A 153 -1.33 -4.77 3.28
C PHE A 153 -2.39 -4.71 2.18
N GLU A 154 -3.53 -5.38 2.32
CA GLU A 154 -4.64 -5.31 1.37
C GLU A 154 -5.19 -3.88 1.26
N ASP A 155 -5.38 -3.19 2.38
CA ASP A 155 -5.80 -1.79 2.40
C ASP A 155 -4.77 -0.87 1.73
N TRP A 156 -3.47 -1.08 1.97
CA TRP A 156 -2.40 -0.27 1.37
C TRP A 156 -2.29 -0.49 -0.15
N LYS A 157 -2.37 -1.76 -0.55
CA LYS A 157 -2.36 -2.20 -1.96
C LYS A 157 -3.55 -1.62 -2.72
N GLY A 158 -4.74 -1.61 -2.11
CA GLY A 158 -5.95 -0.96 -2.64
C GLY A 158 -5.94 0.57 -2.53
N GLY A 159 -4.98 1.14 -1.78
CA GLY A 159 -4.82 2.58 -1.58
C GLY A 159 -5.59 3.14 -0.37
N ALA A 160 -6.44 2.37 0.31
CA ALA A 160 -7.18 2.81 1.49
C ALA A 160 -6.27 3.08 2.71
N HIS A 161 -5.07 2.52 2.75
CA HIS A 161 -4.08 2.74 3.80
C HIS A 161 -2.78 3.34 3.26
N GLY A 162 -2.11 4.15 4.10
CA GLY A 162 -0.89 4.87 3.75
C GLY A 162 -1.16 6.24 3.13
N LYS A 163 -0.10 6.83 2.57
CA LYS A 163 -0.15 8.17 1.96
C LYS A 163 0.28 8.09 0.50
N ASN A 164 -0.56 8.58 -0.40
CA ASN A 164 -0.16 8.75 -1.79
C ASN A 164 0.75 9.98 -1.96
N ILE A 165 1.64 9.88 -2.94
CA ILE A 165 2.58 10.89 -3.40
C ILE A 165 1.91 11.60 -4.58
N GLY A 166 1.88 12.93 -4.54
CA GLY A 166 1.24 13.76 -5.56
C GLY A 166 -0.29 13.78 -5.49
N GLY A 167 -0.95 12.62 -5.59
CA GLY A 167 -2.42 12.55 -5.61
C GLY A 167 -2.98 11.13 -5.77
N TRP A 168 -4.26 11.07 -6.15
CA TRP A 168 -4.99 9.81 -6.39
C TRP A 168 -5.26 9.52 -7.87
N ALA A 169 -4.92 10.47 -8.74
CA ALA A 169 -4.96 10.28 -10.19
C ALA A 169 -3.83 9.34 -10.63
N LYS A 170 -3.93 8.80 -11.86
CA LYS A 170 -2.89 7.94 -12.41
C LYS A 170 -1.65 8.77 -12.83
N PRO A 171 -0.43 8.20 -12.76
CA PRO A 171 -0.11 6.97 -12.03
C PRO A 171 -0.24 7.20 -10.52
N ARG A 172 -0.76 6.19 -9.82
CA ARG A 172 -0.78 6.22 -8.35
C ARG A 172 0.65 6.00 -7.87
N ALA A 173 1.16 6.90 -7.05
CA ALA A 173 2.41 6.73 -6.32
C ALA A 173 2.13 6.70 -4.83
N ALA A 174 2.72 5.75 -4.10
CA ALA A 174 2.45 5.55 -2.68
C ALA A 174 3.73 5.52 -1.84
N MET A 175 3.65 6.07 -0.64
CA MET A 175 4.63 5.80 0.41
C MET A 175 4.49 4.34 0.86
N THR A 176 5.62 3.69 1.14
CA THR A 176 5.68 2.33 1.70
C THR A 176 5.43 2.34 3.21
N CYS A 177 5.22 1.17 3.81
CA CYS A 177 5.00 1.01 5.25
C CYS A 177 6.07 1.74 6.08
N VAL A 178 7.34 1.59 5.69
CA VAL A 178 8.52 2.10 6.40
C VAL A 178 8.82 3.58 6.15
N ASN A 179 8.00 4.27 5.35
CA ASN A 179 8.02 5.73 5.25
C ASN A 179 7.26 6.40 6.40
N CYS A 180 6.30 5.69 7.00
CA CYS A 180 5.47 6.19 8.11
C CYS A 180 5.73 5.44 9.42
N HIS A 181 6.06 4.14 9.34
CA HIS A 181 6.32 3.28 10.48
C HIS A 181 7.82 3.03 10.65
N ASN A 182 8.32 3.12 11.88
CA ASN A 182 9.65 2.61 12.19
C ASN A 182 9.59 1.07 12.18
N PRO A 183 10.34 0.35 11.33
CA PRO A 183 10.27 -1.12 11.29
C PRO A 183 10.64 -1.81 12.60
N HIS A 184 11.43 -1.16 13.46
CA HIS A 184 11.79 -1.69 14.79
C HIS A 184 10.81 -1.29 15.89
N GLN A 185 9.94 -0.31 15.63
CA GLN A 185 8.85 0.10 16.52
C GLN A 185 7.66 0.62 15.69
N PRO A 186 6.91 -0.27 15.02
CA PRO A 186 5.95 0.18 14.00
C PRO A 186 4.74 0.91 14.57
N GLN A 187 4.39 0.67 15.84
CA GLN A 187 3.23 1.30 16.44
C GLN A 187 3.40 2.83 16.50
N ILE A 188 2.48 3.55 15.88
CA ILE A 188 2.40 5.00 15.99
C ILE A 188 1.71 5.33 17.32
N ALA A 189 2.41 6.07 18.19
CA ALA A 189 1.86 6.48 19.48
C ALA A 189 0.57 7.32 19.28
N PRO A 190 -0.45 7.14 20.14
CA PRO A 190 -1.61 8.02 20.15
C PRO A 190 -1.15 9.47 20.32
N ARG A 191 -1.64 10.33 19.44
CA ARG A 191 -1.35 11.76 19.48
C ARG A 191 -2.60 12.54 19.16
N TRP A 192 -2.69 13.75 19.70
CA TRP A 192 -3.73 14.67 19.31
C TRP A 192 -3.64 14.98 17.81
N PRO A 193 -4.78 15.17 17.13
CA PRO A 193 -4.76 15.70 15.77
C PRO A 193 -3.96 17.00 15.74
N VAL A 194 -3.07 17.13 14.77
CA VAL A 194 -2.37 18.41 14.56
C VAL A 194 -3.42 19.44 14.18
N ARG A 195 -3.61 20.47 15.02
CA ARG A 195 -4.58 21.55 14.75
C ARG A 195 -4.17 22.36 13.51
N PHE A 196 -2.86 22.45 13.27
CA PHE A 196 -2.28 23.10 12.11
C PHE A 196 -1.27 22.14 11.47
N ASN A 197 -1.55 21.75 10.23
CA ASN A 197 -0.69 20.94 9.37
C ASN A 197 0.51 21.72 8.80
N THR A 198 0.61 23.02 9.07
CA THR A 198 1.64 23.93 8.56
C THR A 198 2.61 24.44 9.62
N GLN A 199 2.37 24.17 10.91
CA GLN A 199 3.20 24.68 11.99
C GLN A 199 3.69 23.53 12.86
N LYS A 200 5.02 23.32 12.90
CA LYS A 200 5.62 22.52 13.96
C LYS A 200 5.55 23.36 15.23
N ALA A 201 4.82 22.91 16.24
CA ALA A 201 4.94 23.48 17.58
C ALA A 201 6.41 23.32 18.00
N LYS A 202 7.03 24.41 18.47
CA LYS A 202 8.32 24.32 19.16
C LYS A 202 8.06 23.65 20.50
N GLU A 203 8.62 22.46 20.70
CA GLU A 203 8.76 21.83 22.01
C GLU A 203 9.95 22.45 22.76
#